data_AF-A0A3N5LS79-F1
#
_entry.id   AF-A0A3N5LS79-F1
#
_cell.length_a   1.000
_cell.length_b   1.000
_cell.length_c   1.000
_cell.angle_alpha   90.00
_cell.angle_beta   90.00
_cell.angle_gamma   90.00
#
_symmetry.space_group_name_H-M   'P 1'
#
loop_
_entity.id
_entity.type
_entity.pdbx_description
1 polymer ?
#
loop_
_entity_poly.entity_id
_entity_poly.type
_entity_poly.pdbx_seq_one_letter_code
_entity_poly.pdbx_strand_id
1 'polypeptide(L)'
;EEGLEAAEALEEALAGDPCAAYRQLTVVDAEGRSAAHTGAKADPWCGHTRGEDYAVAGNLLVSEETVAAMETAYLTAGPDHDLADRLIAALEAGQAAGGDRRGRQSAAVVVMHRTVVPFVDLRIDDHSDPVAELRRLYTLLTTEDGGETLRFCHEIAADESAAEDPADYPD
;
A
#
# COMPACT_ATOMS: atom_id res chain seq x y z
N GLU A 1 8.93 -7.84 14.81
CA GLU A 1 8.16 -8.76 15.65
C GLU A 1 8.26 -10.17 15.06
N GLU A 2 8.63 -11.13 15.91
CA GLU A 2 8.81 -12.60 15.74
C GLU A 2 9.58 -13.20 14.54
N GLY A 3 9.73 -12.50 13.40
CA GLY A 3 10.53 -12.98 12.26
C GLY A 3 9.88 -14.09 11.45
N LEU A 4 8.54 -14.20 11.52
CA LEU A 4 7.75 -15.17 10.79
C LEU A 4 7.74 -14.89 9.28
N GLU A 5 7.64 -15.96 8.47
CA GLU A 5 7.38 -15.80 7.05
C GLU A 5 5.97 -15.26 6.81
N ALA A 6 5.75 -14.58 5.68
CA ALA A 6 4.44 -13.98 5.37
C ALA A 6 3.25 -14.95 5.50
N ALA A 7 3.44 -16.22 5.11
CA ALA A 7 2.40 -17.25 5.22
C ALA A 7 2.11 -17.64 6.68
N GLU A 8 3.15 -17.81 7.50
CA GLU A 8 3.01 -18.15 8.92
C GLU A 8 2.36 -16.99 9.68
N ALA A 9 2.79 -15.76 9.43
CA ALA A 9 2.18 -14.56 10.01
C ALA A 9 0.69 -14.42 9.64
N LEU A 10 0.35 -14.72 8.38
CA LEU A 10 -1.04 -14.73 7.92
C LEU A 10 -1.87 -15.80 8.64
N GLU A 11 -1.35 -17.02 8.74
CA GLU A 11 -2.03 -18.13 9.42
C GLU A 11 -2.24 -17.81 10.90
N GLU A 12 -1.22 -17.29 11.58
CA GLU A 12 -1.31 -16.90 12.99
C GLU A 12 -2.35 -15.79 13.22
N ALA A 13 -2.34 -14.75 12.38
CA ALA A 13 -3.33 -13.67 12.46
C ALA A 13 -4.77 -14.18 12.28
N LEU A 14 -4.98 -15.24 11.51
CA LEU A 14 -6.30 -15.81 11.23
C LEU A 14 -6.73 -16.92 12.21
N ALA A 15 -5.80 -17.65 12.82
CA ALA A 15 -6.07 -18.84 13.64
C ALA A 15 -7.03 -18.57 14.81
N GLY A 16 -7.03 -17.35 15.34
CA GLY A 16 -7.89 -16.90 16.43
C GLY A 16 -9.08 -16.04 16.01
N ASP A 17 -9.22 -15.65 14.75
CA ASP A 17 -10.29 -14.72 14.32
C ASP A 17 -11.58 -15.50 13.97
N PRO A 18 -12.64 -15.48 14.83
CA PRO A 18 -13.91 -16.11 14.51
C PRO A 18 -14.59 -15.50 13.28
N CYS A 19 -14.14 -14.33 12.84
CA CYS A 19 -14.59 -13.62 11.66
C CYS A 19 -13.65 -13.78 10.44
N ALA A 20 -12.65 -14.67 10.47
CA ALA A 20 -11.70 -14.89 9.36
C ALA A 20 -12.39 -15.10 8.00
N ALA A 21 -13.57 -15.72 7.97
CA ALA A 21 -14.36 -15.91 6.75
C ALA A 21 -14.88 -14.60 6.13
N TYR A 22 -14.94 -13.50 6.87
CA TYR A 22 -15.34 -12.16 6.43
C TYR A 22 -14.14 -11.22 6.19
N ARG A 23 -12.92 -11.65 6.54
CA ARG A 23 -11.72 -10.82 6.39
C ARG A 23 -11.12 -10.97 5.00
N GLN A 24 -10.42 -9.92 4.61
CA GLN A 24 -9.46 -9.94 3.53
C GLN A 24 -8.15 -9.37 4.09
N LEU A 25 -7.05 -10.10 3.90
CA LEU A 25 -5.75 -9.76 4.47
C LEU A 25 -4.65 -10.11 3.47
N THR A 26 -3.66 -9.23 3.34
CA THR A 26 -2.48 -9.40 2.50
C THR A 26 -1.25 -9.07 3.31
N VAL A 27 -0.20 -9.87 3.16
CA VAL A 27 1.06 -9.74 3.90
C VAL A 27 2.21 -9.84 2.90
N VAL A 28 3.20 -8.96 3.05
CA VAL A 28 4.50 -9.04 2.39
C VAL A 28 5.54 -8.92 3.50
N ASP A 29 6.44 -9.90 3.61
CA ASP A 29 7.49 -9.88 4.62
C ASP A 29 8.76 -9.17 4.14
N ALA A 30 9.75 -9.03 5.05
CA ALA A 30 10.99 -8.31 4.77
C ALA A 30 11.91 -9.02 3.75
N GLU A 31 11.64 -10.29 3.42
CA GLU A 31 12.33 -11.05 2.39
C GLU A 31 11.58 -11.02 1.04
N GLY A 32 10.49 -10.26 0.95
CA GLY A 32 9.69 -10.13 -0.27
C GLY A 32 8.71 -11.27 -0.50
N ARG A 33 8.59 -12.23 0.44
CA ARG A 33 7.58 -13.29 0.34
C ARG A 33 6.22 -12.71 0.63
N SER A 34 5.21 -13.11 -0.14
CA SER A 34 3.85 -12.61 -0.01
C SER A 34 2.84 -13.72 0.30
N ALA A 35 1.84 -13.39 1.11
CA ALA A 35 0.70 -14.23 1.42
C ALA A 35 -0.59 -13.41 1.40
N ALA A 36 -1.71 -14.05 1.09
CA ALA A 36 -3.00 -13.37 1.03
C ALA A 36 -4.15 -14.33 1.36
N HIS A 37 -5.20 -13.77 1.95
CA HIS A 37 -6.43 -14.45 2.32
C HIS A 37 -7.63 -13.61 1.88
N THR A 38 -8.57 -14.24 1.17
CA THR A 38 -9.90 -13.71 0.91
C THR A 38 -10.90 -14.67 1.51
N GLY A 39 -11.57 -14.27 2.59
CA GLY A 39 -12.53 -15.12 3.28
C GLY A 39 -13.72 -15.50 2.40
N ALA A 40 -14.24 -16.72 2.58
CA ALA A 40 -15.34 -17.27 1.78
C ALA A 40 -16.68 -16.50 1.88
N LYS A 41 -16.79 -15.55 2.82
CA LYS A 41 -17.94 -14.65 3.00
C LYS A 41 -17.62 -13.19 2.70
N ALA A 42 -16.47 -12.90 2.09
CA ALA A 42 -16.19 -11.57 1.57
C ALA A 42 -17.19 -11.22 0.46
N ASP A 43 -17.53 -9.93 0.37
CA ASP A 43 -18.53 -9.46 -0.57
C ASP A 43 -18.03 -9.51 -2.03
N PRO A 44 -18.74 -10.21 -2.94
CA PRO A 44 -18.30 -10.35 -4.32
C PRO A 44 -18.49 -9.06 -5.12
N TRP A 45 -17.68 -8.76 -6.14
CA TRP A 45 -16.49 -9.52 -6.52
C TRP A 45 -15.38 -9.24 -5.51
N CYS A 46 -14.67 -10.30 -5.11
CA CYS A 46 -13.57 -10.22 -4.19
C CYS A 46 -12.46 -11.18 -4.62
N GLY A 47 -11.22 -10.75 -4.45
CA GLY A 47 -10.07 -11.52 -4.86
C GLY A 47 -8.77 -10.86 -4.45
N HIS A 48 -7.68 -11.57 -4.69
CA HIS A 48 -6.33 -11.08 -4.50
C HIS A 48 -5.39 -11.70 -5.53
N THR A 49 -4.28 -11.03 -5.77
CA THR A 49 -3.10 -11.54 -6.48
C THR A 49 -1.85 -11.16 -5.69
N ARG A 50 -0.75 -11.87 -5.92
CA ARG A 50 0.50 -11.68 -5.17
C ARG A 50 1.69 -12.17 -5.98
N GLY A 51 2.85 -11.60 -5.69
CA GLY A 51 4.14 -12.03 -6.24
C GLY A 51 5.28 -11.68 -5.30
N GLU A 52 6.50 -11.69 -5.81
CA GLU A 52 7.66 -11.21 -5.07
C GLU A 52 7.52 -9.70 -4.82
N ASP A 53 7.69 -9.28 -3.57
CA ASP A 53 7.60 -7.89 -3.10
C ASP A 53 6.24 -7.20 -3.22
N TYR A 54 5.14 -7.93 -3.48
CA TYR A 54 3.80 -7.32 -3.50
C TYR A 54 2.64 -8.29 -3.24
N ALA A 55 1.53 -7.70 -2.82
CA ALA A 55 0.20 -8.31 -2.83
C ALA A 55 -0.84 -7.23 -3.11
N VAL A 56 -1.88 -7.58 -3.88
CA VAL A 56 -3.00 -6.69 -4.21
C VAL A 56 -4.30 -7.43 -3.93
N ALA A 57 -5.23 -6.78 -3.25
CA ALA A 57 -6.53 -7.36 -2.92
C ALA A 57 -7.65 -6.33 -2.95
N GLY A 58 -8.87 -6.80 -3.13
CA GLY A 58 -10.07 -6.00 -2.96
C GLY A 58 -11.33 -6.84 -2.84
N ASN A 59 -12.37 -6.23 -2.26
CA ASN A 59 -13.71 -6.77 -2.12
C ASN A 59 -14.74 -5.69 -2.47
N LEU A 60 -16.01 -6.07 -2.67
CA LEU A 60 -17.04 -5.18 -3.23
C LEU A 60 -16.65 -4.55 -4.57
N LEU A 61 -15.74 -5.17 -5.31
CA LEU A 61 -15.27 -4.64 -6.58
C LEU A 61 -16.31 -4.87 -7.67
N VAL A 62 -16.25 -4.04 -8.71
CA VAL A 62 -17.07 -4.25 -9.89
C VAL A 62 -16.76 -5.59 -10.56
N SER A 63 -15.49 -5.99 -10.59
CA SER A 63 -15.01 -7.21 -11.25
C SER A 63 -13.51 -7.48 -10.98
N GLU A 64 -12.98 -8.57 -11.54
CA GLU A 64 -11.58 -9.00 -11.37
C GLU A 64 -10.56 -8.06 -12.01
N GLU A 65 -10.99 -7.37 -13.06
CA GLU A 65 -10.20 -6.42 -13.83
C GLU A 65 -9.64 -5.29 -12.96
N THR A 66 -10.30 -4.96 -11.84
CA THR A 66 -9.77 -3.97 -10.89
C THR A 66 -8.44 -4.44 -10.29
N VAL A 67 -8.39 -5.66 -9.73
CA VAL A 67 -7.15 -6.19 -9.12
C VAL A 67 -6.09 -6.42 -10.19
N ALA A 68 -6.49 -6.93 -11.36
CA ALA A 68 -5.55 -7.15 -12.47
C ALA A 68 -4.93 -5.86 -13.01
N ALA A 69 -5.72 -4.77 -13.11
CA ALA A 69 -5.23 -3.48 -13.55
C ALA A 69 -4.25 -2.85 -12.53
N MET A 70 -4.56 -2.95 -11.23
CA MET A 70 -3.67 -2.50 -10.15
C MET A 70 -2.32 -3.23 -10.20
N GLU A 71 -2.34 -4.57 -10.29
CA GLU A 71 -1.11 -5.38 -10.39
C GLU A 71 -0.30 -5.02 -11.64
N THR A 72 -0.95 -4.93 -12.79
CA THR A 72 -0.29 -4.57 -14.05
C THR A 72 0.38 -3.20 -13.95
N ALA A 73 -0.31 -2.20 -13.42
CA ALA A 73 0.25 -0.86 -13.27
C ALA A 73 1.46 -0.85 -12.32
N TYR A 74 1.39 -1.56 -11.19
CA TYR A 74 2.49 -1.69 -10.25
C TYR A 74 3.73 -2.34 -10.88
N LEU A 75 3.54 -3.44 -11.63
CA LEU A 75 4.63 -4.22 -12.22
C LEU A 75 5.27 -3.55 -13.45
N THR A 76 4.48 -2.79 -14.21
CA THR A 76 4.94 -2.15 -15.46
C THR A 76 5.50 -0.74 -15.25
N ALA A 77 5.46 -0.23 -14.02
CA ALA A 77 6.02 1.07 -13.70
C ALA A 77 7.51 1.15 -14.04
N GLY A 78 7.91 2.27 -14.63
CA GLY A 78 9.28 2.48 -15.09
C GLY A 78 10.28 2.57 -13.93
N PRO A 79 11.58 2.43 -14.21
CA PRO A 79 12.63 2.51 -13.19
C PRO A 79 12.68 3.87 -12.47
N ASP A 80 12.20 4.93 -13.11
CA ASP A 80 12.14 6.29 -12.54
C ASP A 80 10.98 6.49 -11.55
N HIS A 81 10.08 5.51 -11.40
CA HIS A 81 8.98 5.56 -10.44
C HIS A 81 9.43 4.92 -9.11
N ASP A 82 9.42 5.70 -8.04
CA ASP A 82 9.60 5.20 -6.68
C ASP A 82 8.38 4.41 -6.19
N LEU A 83 8.48 3.84 -4.99
CA LEU A 83 7.42 2.99 -4.45
C LEU A 83 6.09 3.73 -4.25
N ALA A 84 6.12 4.98 -3.78
CA ALA A 84 4.90 5.76 -3.57
C ALA A 84 4.19 6.02 -4.91
N ASP A 85 4.95 6.40 -5.93
CA ASP A 85 4.41 6.65 -7.26
C ASP A 85 3.79 5.38 -7.88
N ARG A 86 4.47 4.22 -7.73
CA ARG A 86 3.95 2.91 -8.16
C ARG A 86 2.64 2.54 -7.49
N LEU A 87 2.52 2.77 -6.18
CA LEU A 87 1.31 2.50 -5.42
C LEU A 87 0.15 3.40 -5.85
N ILE A 88 0.42 4.70 -6.07
CA ILE A 88 -0.61 5.62 -6.56
C ILE A 88 -1.03 5.25 -8.00
N ALA A 89 -0.09 4.88 -8.86
CA ALA A 89 -0.39 4.40 -10.22
C ALA A 89 -1.27 3.14 -10.22
N ALA A 90 -1.02 2.22 -9.28
CA ALA A 90 -1.88 1.07 -9.08
C ALA A 90 -3.31 1.49 -8.68
N LEU A 91 -3.47 2.40 -7.71
CA LEU A 91 -4.78 2.93 -7.32
C LEU A 91 -5.51 3.61 -8.49
N GLU A 92 -4.81 4.40 -9.30
CA GLU A 92 -5.35 5.05 -10.49
C GLU A 92 -5.89 4.02 -11.51
N ALA A 93 -5.10 2.97 -11.78
CA ALA A 93 -5.49 1.89 -12.68
C ALA A 93 -6.68 1.08 -12.16
N GLY A 94 -6.70 0.75 -10.87
CA GLY A 94 -7.82 0.05 -10.23
C GLY A 94 -9.12 0.86 -10.30
N GLN A 95 -9.05 2.16 -10.03
CA GLN A 95 -10.19 3.06 -10.14
C GLN A 95 -10.68 3.16 -11.60
N ALA A 96 -9.77 3.24 -12.57
CA ALA A 96 -10.11 3.29 -14.00
C ALA A 96 -10.75 1.98 -14.51
N ALA A 97 -10.37 0.84 -13.96
CA ALA A 97 -10.99 -0.46 -14.21
C ALA A 97 -12.36 -0.64 -13.51
N GLY A 98 -12.82 0.39 -12.79
CA GLY A 98 -14.16 0.52 -12.22
C GLY A 98 -14.21 0.43 -10.70
N GLY A 99 -13.17 -0.09 -10.06
CA GLY A 99 -12.97 0.02 -8.60
C GLY A 99 -14.05 -0.64 -7.75
N ASP A 100 -14.31 -0.03 -6.60
CA ASP A 100 -15.38 -0.44 -5.68
C ASP A 100 -16.76 -0.07 -6.26
N ARG A 101 -17.71 -1.02 -6.18
CA ARG A 101 -19.07 -0.87 -6.73
C ARG A 101 -19.87 0.25 -6.05
N ARG A 102 -19.49 0.66 -4.84
CA ARG A 102 -20.09 1.78 -4.11
C ARG A 102 -19.61 3.14 -4.62
N GLY A 103 -18.57 3.16 -5.46
CA GLY A 103 -17.88 4.36 -5.88
C GLY A 103 -16.61 4.59 -5.07
N ARG A 104 -16.19 5.86 -4.95
CA ARG A 104 -14.95 6.28 -4.29
C ARG A 104 -15.23 7.38 -3.30
N GLN A 105 -14.54 7.36 -2.17
CA GLN A 105 -14.67 8.36 -1.10
C GLN A 105 -13.32 8.68 -0.45
N SER A 106 -12.48 7.66 -0.24
CA SER A 106 -11.18 7.80 0.41
C SER A 106 -10.06 7.13 -0.37
N ALA A 107 -8.83 7.59 -0.18
CA ALA A 107 -7.60 6.96 -0.68
C ALA A 107 -6.43 7.30 0.24
N ALA A 108 -5.47 6.40 0.38
CA ALA A 108 -4.27 6.63 1.18
C ALA A 108 -3.08 5.86 0.63
N VAL A 109 -1.88 6.41 0.83
CA VAL A 109 -0.60 5.73 0.61
C VAL A 109 0.31 6.03 1.79
N VAL A 110 0.91 4.97 2.33
CA VAL A 110 1.93 5.04 3.36
C VAL A 110 3.15 4.26 2.86
N VAL A 111 4.31 4.90 2.89
CA VAL A 111 5.60 4.28 2.55
C VAL A 111 6.53 4.49 3.73
N MET A 112 7.04 3.38 4.25
CA MET A 112 8.04 3.37 5.32
C MET A 112 9.44 3.18 4.71
N HIS A 113 10.45 3.69 5.41
CA HIS A 113 11.84 3.31 5.20
C HIS A 113 12.39 2.71 6.52
N ARG A 114 13.69 2.81 6.75
CA ARG A 114 14.38 2.43 8.00
C ARG A 114 14.13 3.38 9.18
N THR A 115 13.36 4.44 8.99
CA THR A 115 13.02 5.45 10.00
C THR A 115 11.78 5.06 10.81
N VAL A 116 11.61 5.67 11.99
CA VAL A 116 10.42 5.49 12.83
C VAL A 116 9.20 6.28 12.34
N VAL A 117 9.42 7.26 11.45
CA VAL A 117 8.37 8.02 10.76
C VAL A 117 8.23 7.59 9.30
N PRO A 118 7.03 7.65 8.71
CA PRO A 118 6.83 7.36 7.29
C PRO A 118 7.61 8.30 6.38
N PHE A 119 8.14 7.75 5.28
CA PHE A 119 8.73 8.51 4.18
C PHE A 119 7.65 9.26 3.38
N VAL A 120 6.51 8.60 3.15
CA VAL A 120 5.28 9.20 2.61
C VAL A 120 4.12 8.74 3.48
N ASP A 121 3.29 9.67 3.93
CA ASP A 121 1.99 9.39 4.55
C ASP A 121 0.98 10.40 4.02
N LEU A 122 0.17 9.95 3.05
CA LEU A 122 -0.84 10.77 2.40
C LEU A 122 -2.20 10.10 2.55
N ARG A 123 -3.17 10.88 3.01
CA ARG A 123 -4.53 10.40 3.27
C ARG A 123 -5.56 11.41 2.81
N ILE A 124 -6.49 10.94 1.99
CA ILE A 124 -7.72 11.64 1.62
C ILE A 124 -8.86 10.85 2.25
N ASP A 125 -9.41 11.33 3.37
CA ASP A 125 -10.44 10.60 4.11
C ASP A 125 -11.86 10.84 3.56
N ASP A 126 -12.10 11.95 2.85
CA ASP A 126 -13.37 12.22 2.14
C ASP A 126 -13.17 13.15 0.94
N HIS A 127 -13.37 12.63 -0.26
CA HIS A 127 -13.39 13.38 -1.51
C HIS A 127 -14.15 12.61 -2.60
N SER A 128 -14.78 13.32 -3.54
CA SER A 128 -15.49 12.69 -4.67
C SER A 128 -14.54 12.06 -5.70
N ASP A 129 -13.26 12.43 -5.66
CA ASP A 129 -12.20 11.85 -6.46
C ASP A 129 -10.89 11.72 -5.66
N PRO A 130 -10.82 10.79 -4.69
CA PRO A 130 -9.77 10.77 -3.69
C PRO A 130 -8.41 10.33 -4.26
N VAL A 131 -8.39 9.45 -5.27
CA VAL A 131 -7.14 8.99 -5.89
C VAL A 131 -6.49 10.12 -6.71
N ALA A 132 -7.26 10.90 -7.44
CA ALA A 132 -6.74 12.07 -8.16
C ALA A 132 -6.21 13.14 -7.19
N GLU A 133 -6.88 13.33 -6.05
CA GLU A 133 -6.41 14.26 -5.02
C GLU A 133 -5.14 13.75 -4.31
N LEU A 134 -5.05 12.44 -4.08
CA LEU A 134 -3.84 11.79 -3.56
C LEU A 134 -2.66 12.03 -4.50
N ARG A 135 -2.85 11.84 -5.82
CA ARG A 135 -1.86 12.15 -6.85
C ARG A 135 -1.45 13.62 -6.82
N ARG A 136 -2.39 14.54 -6.70
CA ARG A 136 -2.11 15.98 -6.63
C ARG A 136 -1.23 16.32 -5.43
N LEU A 137 -1.55 15.80 -4.25
CA LEU A 137 -0.74 16.00 -3.04
C LEU A 137 0.66 15.39 -3.19
N TYR A 138 0.76 14.22 -3.79
CA TYR A 138 2.04 13.57 -4.05
C TYR A 138 2.92 14.39 -5.01
N THR A 139 2.35 14.91 -6.10
CA THR A 139 3.06 15.80 -7.02
C THR A 139 3.51 17.08 -6.32
N LEU A 140 2.66 17.67 -5.46
CA LEU A 140 3.02 18.85 -4.68
C LEU A 140 4.24 18.59 -3.79
N LEU A 141 4.24 17.45 -3.09
CA LEU A 141 5.34 17.03 -2.23
C LEU A 141 6.62 16.72 -3.00
N THR A 142 6.54 16.29 -4.26
CA THR A 142 7.73 15.89 -5.04
C THR A 142 8.30 17.01 -5.93
N THR A 143 7.51 18.04 -6.25
CA THR A 143 7.88 19.06 -7.25
C THR A 143 8.03 20.49 -6.72
N GLU A 144 7.38 20.85 -5.62
CA GLU A 144 7.55 22.17 -4.96
C GLU A 144 8.60 22.11 -3.84
N ASP A 145 8.67 23.11 -2.95
CA ASP A 145 9.59 23.13 -1.78
C ASP A 145 9.50 21.84 -0.92
N GLY A 146 8.41 21.06 -1.02
CA GLY A 146 8.29 19.72 -0.41
C GLY A 146 9.27 18.67 -0.97
N GLY A 147 9.82 18.89 -2.16
CA GLY A 147 10.86 18.05 -2.75
C GLY A 147 12.16 18.12 -1.95
N GLU A 148 12.39 19.19 -1.19
CA GLU A 148 13.47 19.25 -0.20
C GLU A 148 13.20 18.31 0.99
N THR A 149 11.95 18.19 1.44
CA THR A 149 11.57 17.24 2.52
C THR A 149 11.72 15.80 2.09
N LEU A 150 11.23 15.42 0.90
CA LEU A 150 11.43 14.06 0.39
C LEU A 150 12.91 13.78 0.06
N ARG A 151 13.67 14.78 -0.41
CA ARG A 151 15.14 14.66 -0.53
C ARG A 151 15.81 14.46 0.82
N PHE A 152 15.44 15.23 1.84
CA PHE A 152 16.00 15.09 3.18
C PHE A 152 15.73 13.69 3.74
N CYS A 153 14.49 13.21 3.63
CA CYS A 153 14.16 11.84 4.00
C CYS A 153 14.91 10.80 3.14
N HIS A 154 15.20 11.10 1.88
CA HIS A 154 15.96 10.22 0.98
C HIS A 154 17.45 10.18 1.35
N GLU A 155 18.03 11.33 1.73
CA GLU A 155 19.41 11.45 2.21
C GLU A 155 19.60 10.70 3.54
N ILE A 156 18.64 10.81 4.47
CA ILE A 156 18.62 10.02 5.71
C ILE A 156 18.43 8.53 5.42
N ALA A 157 17.49 8.19 4.54
CA ALA A 157 17.24 6.81 4.13
C ALA A 157 18.46 6.14 3.48
N ALA A 158 19.22 6.89 2.68
CA ALA A 158 20.43 6.41 2.02
C ALA A 158 21.64 6.25 2.98
N ASP A 159 21.59 6.85 4.18
CA ASP A 159 22.59 6.62 5.21
C ASP A 159 22.31 5.29 5.93
N GLU A 160 23.06 4.25 5.56
CA GLU A 160 22.94 2.92 6.16
C GLU A 160 23.28 2.88 7.66
N SER A 161 23.86 3.96 8.22
CA SER A 161 24.14 4.11 9.64
C SER A 161 23.04 4.84 10.43
N ALA A 162 22.08 5.46 9.74
CA ALA A 162 20.96 6.20 10.33
C ALA A 162 19.80 5.26 10.70
N ALA A 163 20.04 4.36 11.66
CA ALA A 163 18.94 3.83 12.48
C ALA A 163 18.75 4.81 13.63
N GLU A 164 17.73 5.66 13.54
CA GLU A 164 17.44 6.63 14.60
C GLU A 164 16.91 5.89 15.84
N ASP A 165 17.50 6.15 17.00
CA ASP A 165 17.00 5.67 18.28
C ASP A 165 15.67 6.39 18.55
N PRO A 166 14.55 5.69 18.80
CA PRO A 166 13.29 6.31 19.18
C PRO A 166 13.41 7.32 20.34
N ALA A 167 14.44 7.20 21.19
CA ALA A 167 14.73 8.14 22.28
C ALA A 167 15.26 9.51 21.82
N ASP A 168 15.69 9.65 20.56
CA ASP A 168 16.21 10.91 20.01
C ASP A 168 15.09 11.89 19.59
N TYR A 169 13.83 11.44 19.60
CA TYR A 169 12.66 12.27 19.30
C TYR A 169 12.02 12.81 20.59
N PRO A 170 11.84 14.13 20.74
CA PRO A 170 11.13 14.70 21.89
C PRO A 170 9.64 14.37 21.86
N ASP A 171 9.06 14.10 23.05
CA ASP A 171 7.63 13.84 23.29
C ASP A 171 6.68 14.89 22.66
#